data_AF-A0A7N8Y1W3-F1
#
_entry.id   AF-A0A7N8Y1W3-F1
#
_cell.length_a   1.000
_cell.length_b   1.000
_cell.length_c   1.000
_cell.angle_alpha   90.00
_cell.angle_beta   90.00
_cell.angle_gamma   90.00
#
_symmetry.space_group_name_H-M   'P 1'
#
loop_
_entity.id
_entity.type
_entity.pdbx_description
1 polymer ?
#
loop_
_entity_poly.entity_id
_entity_poly.type
_entity_poly.pdbx_seq_one_letter_code
_entity_poly.pdbx_strand_id
1 'polypeptide(L)'
;MLQKTSRGLLALLLIVLEWTRPGLPSPLRPICDLRVLNHFIKEARDAEVAMKSCREGCSLSESVNVPQTRVDFDVWEKKNALEQAQEVQSGLWLLQQALGLLRTSVTNTALHGHIDNTIRNLLSINAVLRSLNIQDYIPPGNAAGLEGTWRVSSATDLLQVHVNFLRGKVRLLLLDAQACQQDVS
;
A
#
# COMPACT_ATOMS: atom_id res chain seq x y z
N MET A 1 28.72 -54.80 19.01
CA MET A 1 27.23 -54.74 19.01
C MET A 1 26.69 -53.32 19.29
N LEU A 2 27.30 -52.26 18.76
CA LEU A 2 26.96 -50.87 19.14
C LEU A 2 26.60 -49.96 17.96
N GLN A 3 26.12 -50.51 16.85
CA GLN A 3 25.87 -49.73 15.62
C GLN A 3 24.40 -49.70 15.19
N LYS A 4 23.53 -50.48 15.83
CA LYS A 4 22.13 -50.66 15.42
C LYS A 4 21.15 -49.72 16.12
N THR A 5 21.50 -49.20 17.30
CA THR A 5 20.66 -48.31 18.11
C THR A 5 20.72 -46.84 17.67
N SER A 6 21.84 -46.39 17.11
CA SER A 6 22.05 -44.98 16.72
C SER A 6 21.16 -44.53 15.56
N ARG A 7 20.91 -45.41 14.57
CA ARG A 7 20.07 -45.08 13.40
C ARG A 7 18.59 -44.94 13.75
N GLY A 8 18.07 -45.76 14.67
CA GLY A 8 16.67 -45.69 15.10
C GLY A 8 16.37 -44.44 15.93
N LEU A 9 17.30 -44.05 16.79
CA LEU A 9 17.17 -42.82 17.60
C LEU A 9 17.22 -41.56 16.73
N LEU A 10 18.10 -41.54 15.72
CA LEU A 10 18.21 -40.41 14.78
C LEU A 10 16.94 -40.25 13.93
N ALA A 11 16.36 -41.36 13.46
CA ALA A 11 15.11 -41.35 12.70
C ALA A 11 13.94 -40.85 13.56
N LEU A 12 13.85 -41.30 14.82
CA LEU A 12 12.84 -40.82 15.76
C LEU A 12 12.99 -39.32 16.06
N LEU A 13 14.23 -38.83 16.24
CA LEU A 13 14.50 -37.41 16.43
C LEU A 13 14.09 -36.56 15.23
N LEU A 14 14.32 -37.04 14.00
CA LEU A 14 13.92 -36.34 12.78
C LEU A 14 12.39 -36.26 12.63
N ILE A 15 11.69 -37.36 12.93
CA ILE A 15 10.21 -37.40 12.87
C ILE A 15 9.60 -36.46 13.92
N VAL A 16 10.15 -36.43 15.14
CA VAL A 16 9.69 -35.48 16.17
C VAL A 16 9.97 -34.04 15.75
N LEU A 17 11.12 -33.76 15.13
CA LEU A 17 11.47 -32.41 14.66
C LEU A 17 10.54 -31.92 13.53
N GLU A 18 10.08 -32.83 12.66
CA GLU A 18 9.06 -32.53 11.64
C GLU A 18 7.67 -32.34 12.26
N TRP A 19 7.32 -33.12 13.28
CA TRP A 19 6.03 -33.04 13.98
C TRP A 19 5.91 -31.81 14.89
N THR A 20 7.03 -31.28 15.38
CA THR A 20 7.07 -30.09 16.24
C THR A 20 7.31 -28.81 15.46
N ARG A 21 7.11 -28.76 14.15
CA ARG A 21 6.99 -27.46 13.47
C ARG A 21 5.57 -26.97 13.70
N PRO A 22 5.30 -26.06 14.66
CA PRO A 22 4.04 -25.35 14.61
C PRO A 22 4.05 -24.66 13.25
N GLY A 23 2.93 -24.67 12.53
CA GLY A 23 2.76 -23.83 11.36
C GLY A 23 2.85 -22.37 11.80
N LEU A 24 4.06 -21.87 12.01
CA LEU A 24 4.36 -20.46 12.20
C LEU A 24 3.76 -19.80 10.96
N PRO A 25 2.80 -18.88 11.12
CA PRO A 25 2.28 -18.15 9.98
C PRO A 25 3.51 -17.57 9.27
N SER A 26 3.64 -17.85 7.98
CA SER A 26 4.70 -17.23 7.18
C SER A 26 4.69 -15.74 7.51
N PRO A 27 5.84 -15.12 7.79
CA PRO A 27 5.90 -13.70 8.19
C PRO A 27 5.19 -12.78 7.18
N LEU A 28 4.97 -13.26 5.95
CA LEU A 28 4.26 -12.59 4.87
C LEU A 28 2.73 -12.80 4.85
N ARG A 29 2.17 -13.81 5.54
CA ARG A 29 0.71 -14.05 5.56
C ARG A 29 -0.10 -12.84 6.04
N PRO A 30 0.30 -12.10 7.10
CA PRO A 30 -0.39 -10.87 7.48
C PRO A 30 -0.25 -9.73 6.44
N ILE A 31 0.84 -9.73 5.65
CA ILE A 31 1.15 -8.70 4.63
C ILE A 31 0.32 -8.94 3.36
N CYS A 32 0.11 -10.21 3.02
CA CYS A 32 -0.71 -10.64 1.89
C CYS A 32 -2.22 -10.65 2.20
N ASP A 33 -2.60 -10.30 3.42
CA ASP A 33 -4.00 -10.19 3.82
C ASP A 33 -4.58 -8.83 3.41
N LEU A 34 -5.37 -8.85 2.33
CA LEU A 34 -6.04 -7.65 1.83
C LEU A 34 -7.02 -7.02 2.82
N ARG A 35 -7.34 -7.65 3.96
CA ARG A 35 -8.14 -7.02 5.03
C ARG A 35 -7.45 -5.76 5.56
N VAL A 36 -6.11 -5.74 5.62
CA VAL A 36 -5.36 -4.55 6.04
C VAL A 36 -5.56 -3.41 5.03
N LEU A 37 -5.39 -3.68 3.73
CA LEU A 37 -5.65 -2.68 2.69
C LEU A 37 -7.11 -2.22 2.69
N ASN A 38 -8.07 -3.13 2.87
CA ASN A 38 -9.50 -2.78 2.94
C ASN A 38 -9.79 -1.86 4.15
N HIS A 39 -9.08 -2.03 5.27
CA HIS A 39 -9.17 -1.14 6.41
C HIS A 39 -8.68 0.27 6.05
N PHE A 40 -7.50 0.39 5.43
CA PHE A 40 -6.98 1.70 4.98
C PHE A 40 -7.88 2.37 3.94
N ILE A 41 -8.47 1.59 3.03
CA ILE A 41 -9.45 2.09 2.05
C ILE A 41 -10.70 2.62 2.75
N LYS A 42 -11.14 1.97 3.84
CA LYS A 42 -12.28 2.43 4.64
C LYS A 42 -11.93 3.76 5.31
N GLU A 43 -10.80 3.85 5.99
CA GLU A 43 -10.37 5.08 6.66
C GLU A 43 -10.16 6.25 5.68
N ALA A 44 -9.63 5.98 4.49
CA ALA A 44 -9.52 6.96 3.40
C ALA A 44 -10.90 7.47 2.94
N ARG A 45 -11.89 6.57 2.83
CA ARG A 45 -13.28 6.95 2.52
C ARG A 45 -13.91 7.76 3.65
N ASP A 46 -13.65 7.40 4.91
CA ASP A 46 -14.17 8.14 6.05
C ASP A 46 -13.62 9.59 6.05
N ALA A 47 -12.34 9.76 5.70
CA ALA A 47 -11.72 11.07 5.49
C ALA A 47 -12.37 11.84 4.33
N GLU A 48 -12.63 11.19 3.19
CA GLU A 48 -13.32 11.79 2.04
C GLU A 48 -14.74 12.28 2.40
N VAL A 49 -15.50 11.48 3.16
CA VAL A 49 -16.86 11.83 3.62
C VAL A 49 -16.82 13.00 4.62
N ALA A 50 -15.86 13.00 5.55
CA ALA A 50 -15.65 14.11 6.47
C ALA A 50 -15.31 15.40 5.70
N MET A 51 -14.45 15.31 4.68
CA MET A 51 -14.07 16.45 3.85
C MET A 51 -15.26 17.03 3.07
N LYS A 52 -16.09 16.18 2.47
CA LYS A 52 -17.32 16.59 1.77
C LYS A 52 -18.31 17.32 2.68
N SER A 53 -18.29 17.00 3.96
CA SER A 53 -19.17 17.62 4.96
C SER A 53 -18.59 18.92 5.52
N CYS A 54 -17.33 19.25 5.21
CA CYS A 54 -16.71 20.47 5.69
C CYS A 54 -17.19 21.69 4.91
N ARG A 55 -17.54 22.75 5.65
CA ARG A 55 -18.02 24.03 5.11
C ARG A 55 -16.90 25.04 4.91
N GLU A 56 -16.02 25.21 5.90
CA GLU A 56 -14.97 26.24 5.91
C GLU A 56 -13.65 25.68 6.48
N GLY A 57 -12.52 26.21 6.00
CA GLY A 57 -11.18 25.85 6.51
C GLY A 57 -10.65 24.50 6.00
N CYS A 58 -11.16 24.01 4.87
CA CYS A 58 -10.92 22.66 4.35
C CYS A 58 -10.44 22.62 2.89
N SER A 59 -9.93 23.73 2.40
CA SER A 59 -9.47 23.88 1.02
C SER A 59 -7.97 23.60 0.91
N LEU A 60 -7.55 23.24 -0.31
CA LEU A 60 -6.16 23.33 -0.70
C LEU A 60 -5.79 24.81 -0.88
N SER A 61 -4.57 25.18 -0.50
CA SER A 61 -4.02 26.52 -0.74
C SER A 61 -3.67 26.75 -2.21
N GLU A 62 -3.30 25.68 -2.92
CA GLU A 62 -2.95 25.69 -4.33
C GLU A 62 -3.28 24.36 -5.00
N SER A 63 -3.30 24.33 -6.34
CA SER A 63 -3.53 23.09 -7.08
C SER A 63 -2.32 22.16 -7.00
N VAL A 64 -2.54 20.90 -6.65
CA VAL A 64 -1.50 19.90 -6.42
C VAL A 64 -1.46 18.85 -7.52
N ASN A 65 -0.28 18.29 -7.79
CA ASN A 65 -0.13 17.15 -8.69
C ASN A 65 -0.46 15.86 -7.94
N VAL A 66 -1.18 14.97 -8.61
CA VAL A 66 -1.64 13.70 -8.06
C VAL A 66 -1.51 12.58 -9.11
N PRO A 67 -1.47 11.30 -8.71
CA PRO A 67 -1.39 10.20 -9.67
C PRO A 67 -2.70 10.00 -10.42
N GLN A 68 -2.61 9.50 -11.65
CA GLN A 68 -3.75 8.94 -12.36
C GLN A 68 -4.17 7.63 -11.70
N THR A 69 -5.46 7.50 -11.40
CA THR A 69 -6.03 6.35 -10.67
C THR A 69 -6.75 5.37 -11.56
N ARG A 70 -7.09 5.77 -12.79
CA ARG A 70 -7.69 4.88 -13.79
C ARG A 70 -6.71 3.74 -14.08
N VAL A 71 -7.23 2.53 -14.06
CA VAL A 71 -6.52 1.33 -14.49
C VAL A 71 -7.12 0.91 -15.82
N ASP A 72 -6.28 0.84 -16.84
CA ASP A 72 -6.55 0.11 -18.06
C ASP A 72 -5.94 -1.28 -17.89
N PHE A 73 -6.78 -2.33 -17.82
CA PHE A 73 -6.31 -3.68 -17.52
C PHE A 73 -5.43 -4.25 -18.65
N ASP A 74 -5.74 -3.94 -19.92
CA ASP A 74 -4.96 -4.41 -21.07
C ASP A 74 -3.54 -3.81 -21.08
N VAL A 75 -3.40 -2.59 -20.57
CA VAL A 75 -2.10 -1.93 -20.40
C VAL A 75 -1.40 -2.41 -19.12
N TRP A 76 -2.15 -2.57 -18.03
CA TRP A 76 -1.63 -2.96 -16.72
C TRP A 76 -1.03 -4.36 -16.73
N GLU A 77 -1.72 -5.33 -17.31
CA GLU A 77 -1.27 -6.74 -17.37
C GLU A 77 -0.02 -6.93 -18.25
N LYS A 78 0.23 -6.02 -19.20
CA LYS A 78 1.42 -6.06 -20.05
C LYS A 78 2.65 -5.46 -19.39
N LYS A 79 2.48 -4.69 -18.31
CA LYS A 79 3.61 -4.14 -17.54
C LYS A 79 4.30 -5.25 -16.77
N ASN A 80 5.62 -5.18 -16.70
CA ASN A 80 6.37 -6.06 -15.80
C ASN A 80 6.20 -5.61 -14.34
N ALA A 81 6.56 -6.49 -13.39
CA ALA A 81 6.40 -6.23 -11.96
C ALA A 81 7.14 -4.96 -11.49
N LEU A 82 8.29 -4.65 -12.09
CA LEU A 82 9.05 -3.44 -11.76
C LEU A 82 8.31 -2.17 -12.22
N GLU A 83 7.74 -2.17 -13.42
CA GLU A 83 6.97 -1.04 -13.95
C GLU A 83 5.71 -0.77 -13.10
N GLN A 84 4.96 -1.83 -12.75
CA GLN A 84 3.80 -1.71 -11.86
C GLN A 84 4.20 -1.17 -10.48
N ALA A 85 5.30 -1.68 -9.91
CA ALA A 85 5.83 -1.22 -8.64
C ALA A 85 6.26 0.26 -8.68
N GLN A 86 6.99 0.67 -9.71
CA GLN A 86 7.43 2.06 -9.89
C GLN A 86 6.25 3.02 -10.05
N GLU A 87 5.22 2.61 -10.79
CA GLU A 87 4.01 3.40 -10.98
C GLU A 87 3.25 3.58 -9.66
N VAL A 88 3.14 2.53 -8.85
CA VAL A 88 2.54 2.61 -7.51
C VAL A 88 3.37 3.47 -6.56
N GLN A 89 4.68 3.25 -6.48
CA GLN A 89 5.58 4.02 -5.61
C GLN A 89 5.58 5.51 -5.97
N SER A 90 5.62 5.85 -7.26
CA SER A 90 5.51 7.24 -7.73
C SER A 90 4.19 7.87 -7.32
N GLY A 91 3.09 7.12 -7.42
CA GLY A 91 1.77 7.63 -7.01
C GLY A 91 1.62 7.80 -5.50
N LEU A 92 2.16 6.89 -4.70
CA LEU A 92 2.20 7.04 -3.23
C LEU A 92 3.04 8.25 -2.83
N TRP A 93 4.18 8.46 -3.49
CA TRP A 93 5.02 9.64 -3.27
C TRP A 93 4.26 10.94 -3.58
N LEU A 94 3.57 11.03 -4.73
CA LEU A 94 2.77 12.21 -5.09
C LEU A 94 1.65 12.48 -4.07
N LEU A 95 0.94 11.42 -3.65
CA LEU A 95 -0.12 11.53 -2.65
C LEU A 95 0.42 12.00 -1.31
N GLN A 96 1.59 11.54 -0.89
CA GLN A 96 2.23 11.98 0.36
C GLN A 96 2.55 13.49 0.31
N GLN A 97 3.08 13.98 -0.81
CA GLN A 97 3.35 15.41 -1.00
C GLN A 97 2.05 16.24 -0.98
N ALA A 98 1.04 15.81 -1.72
CA ALA A 98 -0.25 16.50 -1.81
C ALA A 98 -1.01 16.52 -0.46
N LEU A 99 -1.00 15.40 0.28
CA LEU A 99 -1.59 15.31 1.61
C LEU A 99 -0.82 16.12 2.65
N GLY A 100 0.51 16.24 2.50
CA GLY A 100 1.34 17.13 3.32
C GLY A 100 0.93 18.59 3.15
N LEU A 101 0.71 19.04 1.90
CA LEU A 101 0.20 20.39 1.62
C LEU A 101 -1.20 20.60 2.20
N LEU A 102 -2.11 19.64 1.99
CA LEU A 102 -3.46 19.69 2.56
C LEU A 102 -3.42 19.80 4.10
N ARG A 103 -2.55 19.02 4.76
CA ARG A 103 -2.37 19.08 6.22
C ARG A 103 -2.02 20.48 6.69
N THR A 104 -1.16 21.19 5.95
CA THR A 104 -0.74 22.55 6.30
C THR A 104 -1.79 23.62 5.95
N SER A 105 -2.66 23.38 4.97
CA SER A 105 -3.68 24.34 4.54
C SER A 105 -4.99 24.24 5.32
N VAL A 106 -5.33 23.06 5.84
CA VAL A 106 -6.57 22.82 6.58
C VAL A 106 -6.48 23.42 7.98
N THR A 107 -7.44 24.27 8.32
CA THR A 107 -7.58 24.86 9.67
C THR A 107 -8.66 24.18 10.50
N ASN A 108 -9.50 23.37 9.86
CA ASN A 108 -10.55 22.61 10.54
C ASN A 108 -9.97 21.45 11.37
N THR A 109 -10.08 21.57 12.69
CA THR A 109 -9.50 20.61 13.65
C THR A 109 -10.13 19.22 13.58
N ALA A 110 -11.40 19.11 13.20
CA ALA A 110 -12.07 17.81 13.05
C ALA A 110 -11.47 16.99 11.90
N LEU A 111 -10.89 17.64 10.89
CA LEU A 111 -10.25 16.97 9.75
C LEU A 111 -8.78 16.64 9.96
N HIS A 112 -8.08 17.30 10.89
CA HIS A 112 -6.67 17.01 11.18
C HIS A 112 -6.46 15.54 11.54
N GLY A 113 -7.33 14.96 12.36
CA GLY A 113 -7.25 13.54 12.72
C GLY A 113 -7.34 12.62 11.50
N HIS A 114 -8.27 12.90 10.58
CA HIS A 114 -8.44 12.13 9.35
C HIS A 114 -7.23 12.26 8.40
N ILE A 115 -6.70 13.47 8.24
CA ILE A 115 -5.55 13.74 7.36
C ILE A 115 -4.28 13.08 7.93
N ASP A 116 -4.03 13.24 9.22
CA ASP A 116 -2.90 12.62 9.90
C ASP A 116 -2.95 11.09 9.81
N ASN A 117 -4.15 10.51 9.93
CA ASN A 117 -4.34 9.08 9.78
C ASN A 117 -4.07 8.63 8.33
N THR A 118 -4.57 9.38 7.36
CA THR A 118 -4.34 9.12 5.93
C THR A 118 -2.84 9.10 5.61
N ILE A 119 -2.08 10.08 6.12
CA ILE A 119 -0.62 10.14 5.94
C ILE A 119 0.08 8.95 6.61
N ARG A 120 -0.29 8.61 7.86
CA ARG A 120 0.28 7.44 8.55
C ARG A 120 0.01 6.14 7.80
N ASN A 121 -1.21 5.94 7.31
CA ASN A 121 -1.59 4.75 6.56
C ASN A 121 -0.81 4.62 5.25
N LEU A 122 -0.56 5.75 4.56
CA LEU A 122 0.29 5.77 3.38
C LEU A 122 1.71 5.28 3.70
N LEU A 123 2.29 5.72 4.82
CA LEU A 123 3.58 5.23 5.29
C LEU A 123 3.56 3.74 5.65
N SER A 124 2.46 3.26 6.25
CA SER A 124 2.25 1.83 6.53
C SER A 124 2.19 1.01 5.24
N ILE A 125 1.53 1.52 4.19
CA ILE A 125 1.51 0.87 2.87
C ILE A 125 2.93 0.80 2.28
N ASN A 126 3.72 1.87 2.35
CA ASN A 126 5.12 1.84 1.92
C ASN A 126 5.94 0.80 2.71
N ALA A 127 5.68 0.61 4.00
CA ALA A 127 6.32 -0.46 4.78
C ALA A 127 5.91 -1.86 4.31
N VAL A 128 4.63 -2.06 3.97
CA VAL A 128 4.11 -3.30 3.36
C VAL A 128 4.81 -3.57 2.03
N LEU A 129 4.89 -2.59 1.13
CA LEU A 129 5.58 -2.77 -0.15
C LEU A 129 7.06 -3.16 0.03
N ARG A 130 7.77 -2.47 0.93
CA ARG A 130 9.17 -2.82 1.26
C ARG A 130 9.31 -4.25 1.79
N SER A 131 8.37 -4.72 2.61
CA SER A 131 8.37 -6.09 3.13
C SER A 131 8.14 -7.15 2.04
N LEU A 132 7.51 -6.77 0.93
CA LEU A 132 7.32 -7.59 -0.27
C LEU A 132 8.51 -7.50 -1.24
N ASN A 133 9.64 -6.94 -0.81
CA ASN A 133 10.84 -6.69 -1.62
C ASN A 133 10.58 -5.73 -2.81
N ILE A 134 9.54 -4.89 -2.70
CA ILE A 134 9.30 -3.80 -3.65
C ILE A 134 10.08 -2.59 -3.14
N GLN A 135 11.09 -2.17 -3.90
CA GLN A 135 11.98 -1.07 -3.53
C GLN A 135 11.24 0.26 -3.54
N ASP A 136 11.66 1.16 -2.65
CA ASP A 136 11.21 2.55 -2.69
C ASP A 136 11.68 3.19 -4.00
N TYR A 137 10.80 3.92 -4.65
CA TYR A 137 11.11 4.65 -5.87
C TYR A 137 10.63 6.09 -5.73
N ILE A 138 11.60 7.01 -5.80
CA ILE A 138 11.32 8.44 -5.85
C ILE A 138 11.50 8.87 -7.31
N PRO A 139 10.45 9.37 -7.96
CA PRO A 139 10.53 9.77 -9.36
C PRO A 139 11.59 10.87 -9.57
N PRO A 140 12.45 10.77 -10.61
CA PRO A 140 13.48 11.77 -10.90
C PRO A 140 12.83 12.98 -11.59
N GLY A 141 12.34 13.94 -10.81
CA GLY A 141 11.80 15.18 -11.34
C GLY A 141 10.87 15.92 -10.40
N ASN A 142 10.56 17.17 -10.74
CA ASN A 142 9.39 17.85 -10.19
C ASN A 142 8.12 17.10 -10.64
N ALA A 143 7.11 17.01 -9.76
CA ALA A 143 5.87 16.29 -10.04
C ALA A 143 5.16 16.73 -11.35
N ALA A 144 5.45 17.96 -11.80
CA ALA A 144 5.01 18.49 -13.09
C ALA A 144 5.87 17.94 -14.23
N GLY A 145 5.41 16.88 -14.89
CA GLY A 145 6.11 16.27 -16.04
C GLY A 145 6.24 14.75 -15.97
N LEU A 146 5.86 14.14 -14.84
CA LEU A 146 5.70 12.69 -14.75
C LEU A 146 4.51 12.25 -15.58
N GLU A 147 4.73 11.35 -16.54
CA GLU A 147 3.63 10.73 -17.28
C GLU A 147 2.64 10.06 -16.32
N GLY A 148 1.34 10.18 -16.61
CA GLY A 148 0.30 9.64 -15.74
C GLY A 148 0.05 10.46 -14.47
N THR A 149 0.38 11.76 -14.48
CA THR A 149 -0.01 12.72 -13.43
C THR A 149 -1.03 13.74 -13.93
N TRP A 150 -1.85 14.26 -13.00
CA TRP A 150 -2.85 15.30 -13.27
C TRP A 150 -2.95 16.24 -12.06
N ARG A 151 -3.61 17.39 -12.25
CA ARG A 151 -3.75 18.42 -11.21
C ARG A 151 -5.16 18.41 -10.63
N VAL A 152 -5.24 18.53 -9.32
CA VAL A 152 -6.49 18.76 -8.60
C VAL A 152 -6.41 20.06 -7.80
N SER A 153 -7.52 20.79 -7.77
CA SER A 153 -7.63 22.08 -7.09
C SER A 153 -8.49 22.02 -5.82
N SER A 154 -9.17 20.90 -5.55
CA SER A 154 -9.99 20.72 -4.36
C SER A 154 -9.47 19.59 -3.46
N ALA A 155 -9.64 19.76 -2.15
CA ALA A 155 -9.28 18.75 -1.15
C ALA A 155 -10.13 17.49 -1.27
N THR A 156 -11.41 17.65 -1.65
CA THR A 156 -12.32 16.53 -1.93
C THR A 156 -11.80 15.67 -3.08
N ASP A 157 -11.37 16.28 -4.18
CA ASP A 157 -10.83 15.55 -5.31
C ASP A 157 -9.53 14.83 -4.94
N LEU A 158 -8.65 15.46 -4.15
CA LEU A 158 -7.44 14.83 -3.64
C LEU A 158 -7.74 13.55 -2.81
N LEU A 159 -8.70 13.62 -1.89
CA LEU A 159 -9.07 12.44 -1.08
C LEU A 159 -9.77 11.37 -1.92
N GLN A 160 -10.58 11.77 -2.91
CA GLN A 160 -11.18 10.82 -3.85
C GLN A 160 -10.12 10.12 -4.71
N VAL A 161 -9.10 10.85 -5.16
CA VAL A 161 -7.93 10.26 -5.83
C VAL A 161 -7.24 9.26 -4.91
N HIS A 162 -6.99 9.61 -3.65
CA HIS A 162 -6.37 8.69 -2.70
C HIS A 162 -7.16 7.38 -2.55
N VAL A 163 -8.48 7.46 -2.34
CA VAL A 163 -9.36 6.28 -2.25
C VAL A 163 -9.30 5.43 -3.52
N ASN A 164 -9.38 6.06 -4.69
CA ASN A 164 -9.34 5.35 -5.97
C ASN A 164 -7.99 4.70 -6.24
N PHE A 165 -6.90 5.37 -5.86
CA PHE A 165 -5.55 4.83 -6.00
C PHE A 165 -5.35 3.56 -5.17
N LEU A 166 -5.82 3.56 -3.92
CA LEU A 166 -5.76 2.38 -3.04
C LEU A 166 -6.60 1.22 -3.58
N ARG A 167 -7.81 1.52 -4.10
CA ARG A 167 -8.73 0.49 -4.64
C ARG A 167 -8.30 -0.08 -5.97
N GLY A 168 -7.59 0.69 -6.78
CA GLY A 168 -7.10 0.31 -8.09
C GLY A 168 -5.67 -0.23 -8.01
N LYS A 169 -4.71 0.61 -8.41
CA LYS A 169 -3.31 0.22 -8.65
C LYS A 169 -2.63 -0.44 -7.45
N VAL A 170 -2.82 0.08 -6.23
CA VAL A 170 -2.23 -0.52 -5.03
C VAL A 170 -2.78 -1.93 -4.79
N ARG A 171 -4.11 -2.09 -4.88
CA ARG A 171 -4.76 -3.40 -4.70
C ARG A 171 -4.27 -4.42 -5.73
N LEU A 172 -4.16 -4.00 -7.00
CA LEU A 172 -3.71 -4.88 -8.08
C LEU A 172 -2.26 -5.31 -7.86
N LEU A 173 -1.36 -4.37 -7.53
CA LEU A 173 0.03 -4.71 -7.24
C LEU A 173 0.15 -5.71 -6.07
N LEU A 174 -0.64 -5.56 -5.01
CA LEU A 174 -0.62 -6.49 -3.88
C LEU A 174 -1.20 -7.87 -4.22
N LEU A 175 -2.19 -7.95 -5.11
CA LEU A 175 -2.75 -9.21 -5.59
C LEU A 175 -1.75 -9.99 -6.45
N ASP A 176 -1.00 -9.29 -7.29
CA ASP A 176 -0.03 -9.87 -8.22
C ASP A 176 1.36 -10.09 -7.58
N ALA A 177 1.54 -9.66 -6.32
CA ALA A 177 2.80 -9.83 -5.61
C ALA A 177 3.14 -11.32 -5.46
N GLN A 178 4.23 -11.76 -6.08
CA GLN A 178 4.66 -13.17 -6.10
C GLN A 178 4.82 -13.77 -4.69
N ALA A 179 5.24 -12.94 -3.73
CA ALA A 179 5.38 -13.33 -2.33
C ALA A 179 4.04 -13.71 -1.66
N CYS A 180 2.91 -13.29 -2.25
CA CYS A 180 1.55 -13.57 -1.81
C CYS A 180 0.87 -14.73 -2.58
N GLN A 181 1.51 -15.27 -3.61
CA GLN A 181 0.99 -16.38 -4.41
C GLN A 181 1.47 -17.77 -3.94
N GLN A 182 2.38 -17.83 -2.94
CA GLN A 182 3.05 -19.08 -2.52
C GLN A 182 2.17 -20.10 -1.75
N ASP A 183 0.85 -19.96 -1.70
CA ASP A 183 -0.07 -20.89 -1.02
C ASP A 183 -0.90 -21.75 -2.00
N VAL A 184 -0.45 -21.95 -3.25
CA VAL A 184 -1.05 -22.91 -4.20
C VAL A 184 0.01 -23.90 -4.70
N SER A 185 0.36 -24.89 -3.88
CA SER A 185 1.07 -26.10 -4.29
C SER A 185 0.66 -27.28 -3.42
#